data_AF-A0A842V1U7-F1
#
_entry.id   AF-A0A842V1U7-F1
#
_cell.length_a   1.000
_cell.length_b   1.000
_cell.length_c   1.000
_cell.angle_alpha   90.00
_cell.angle_beta   90.00
_cell.angle_gamma   90.00
#
_symmetry.space_group_name_H-M   'P 1'
#
loop_
_entity.id
_entity.type
_entity.pdbx_description
1 polymer ?
#
loop_
_entity_poly.entity_id
_entity_poly.type
_entity_poly.pdbx_seq_one_letter_code
_entity_poly.pdbx_strand_id
1 'polypeptide(L)'
;MRILHIEARSKADLIPVVRKALRHLKGKLSVLTTVQHISKIEEVIEFLSENAIKADFSGQVLGCTVPDVSSSSEQVLYIGSGRFHPIGIYLRTGKEVITANPFSGQVSKITKKDVEAIEKRKRGAAAKFLSSKNIGILVSTKPGQTGIQGGEKSIKQMEKKYKDKQFYMFAFETLDSSYLEDFTFIECWVNTACPRIFEDFRKGMINLEDIP
;
A
#
# COMPACT_ATOMS: atom_id res chain seq x y z
N MET A 1 -28.35 -6.01 -8.01
CA MET A 1 -27.43 -6.05 -9.16
C MET A 1 -26.58 -7.32 -9.06
N ARG A 2 -26.45 -8.13 -10.12
CA ARG A 2 -25.53 -9.27 -10.15
C ARG A 2 -24.20 -8.79 -10.75
N ILE A 3 -23.09 -9.09 -10.09
CA ILE A 3 -21.74 -8.68 -10.53
C ILE A 3 -20.92 -9.93 -10.79
N LEU A 4 -20.31 -10.02 -11.98
CA LEU A 4 -19.35 -11.06 -12.34
C LEU A 4 -17.95 -10.44 -12.40
N HIS A 5 -17.05 -10.88 -11.53
CA HIS A 5 -15.66 -10.47 -11.55
C HIS A 5 -14.86 -11.40 -12.46
N ILE A 6 -14.24 -10.86 -13.52
CA ILE A 6 -13.37 -11.60 -14.42
C ILE A 6 -11.96 -11.05 -14.29
N GLU A 7 -11.02 -11.90 -13.87
CA GLU A 7 -9.63 -11.53 -13.69
C GLU A 7 -8.93 -11.36 -15.05
N ALA A 8 -8.37 -10.17 -15.30
CA ALA A 8 -7.48 -9.95 -16.43
C ALA A 8 -6.07 -10.49 -16.12
N ARG A 9 -5.86 -11.79 -16.32
CA ARG A 9 -4.58 -12.46 -16.05
C ARG A 9 -3.53 -12.13 -17.12
N SER A 10 -2.29 -11.91 -16.68
CA SER A 10 -1.15 -11.65 -17.56
C SER A 10 -0.64 -12.95 -18.18
N LYS A 11 -0.28 -12.87 -19.47
CA LYS A 11 0.40 -13.96 -20.18
C LYS A 11 1.92 -13.99 -19.93
N ALA A 12 2.49 -12.95 -19.32
CA ALA A 12 3.94 -12.83 -19.10
C ALA A 12 4.51 -14.03 -18.33
N ASP A 13 5.60 -14.59 -18.83
CA ASP A 13 6.37 -15.64 -18.16
C ASP A 13 7.14 -15.05 -16.96
N LEU A 14 7.02 -15.67 -15.79
CA LEU A 14 7.64 -15.22 -14.55
C LEU A 14 9.01 -15.85 -14.33
N ILE A 15 9.25 -17.06 -14.86
CA ILE A 15 10.45 -17.84 -14.57
C ILE A 15 11.75 -17.14 -15.00
N PRO A 16 11.84 -16.48 -16.17
CA PRO A 16 13.05 -15.78 -16.57
C PRO A 16 13.49 -14.70 -15.57
N VAL A 17 12.54 -13.94 -15.00
CA VAL A 17 12.88 -12.89 -14.03
C VAL A 17 13.13 -13.46 -12.63
N VAL A 18 12.40 -14.51 -12.22
CA VAL A 18 12.65 -15.20 -10.95
C VAL A 18 14.03 -15.87 -10.96
N ARG A 19 14.44 -16.47 -12.09
CA ARG A 19 15.81 -17.01 -12.28
C ARG A 19 16.88 -15.94 -12.08
N LYS A 20 16.68 -14.73 -12.64
CA LYS A 20 17.59 -13.60 -12.41
C LYS A 20 17.61 -13.16 -10.95
N ALA A 21 16.51 -13.34 -10.22
CA ALA A 21 16.40 -12.97 -8.82
C ALA A 21 17.16 -13.90 -7.88
N LEU A 22 17.41 -15.17 -8.26
CA LEU A 22 18.07 -16.19 -7.42
C LEU A 22 19.31 -15.67 -6.69
N ARG A 23 20.19 -14.92 -7.37
CA ARG A 23 21.43 -14.36 -6.79
C ARG A 23 21.22 -13.35 -5.65
N HIS A 24 20.00 -12.86 -5.46
CA HIS A 24 19.61 -11.89 -4.45
C HIS A 24 18.77 -12.50 -3.31
N LEU A 25 18.32 -13.74 -3.48
CA LEU A 25 17.44 -14.44 -2.54
C LEU A 25 18.26 -15.14 -1.44
N LYS A 26 17.75 -15.08 -0.21
CA LYS A 26 18.39 -15.65 0.97
C LYS A 26 17.33 -16.18 1.94
N GLY A 27 17.65 -17.31 2.56
CA GLY A 27 16.82 -17.87 3.63
C GLY A 27 15.44 -18.32 3.16
N LYS A 28 14.51 -18.37 4.10
CA LYS A 28 13.10 -18.65 3.80
C LYS A 28 12.42 -17.40 3.22
N LEU A 29 11.68 -17.55 2.12
CA LEU A 29 11.02 -16.44 1.44
C LEU A 29 9.50 -16.45 1.62
N SER A 30 8.93 -15.25 1.62
CA SER A 30 7.51 -15.04 1.32
C SER A 30 7.37 -14.49 -0.09
N VAL A 31 6.57 -15.16 -0.93
CA VAL A 31 6.25 -14.70 -2.28
C VAL A 31 4.92 -13.94 -2.26
N LEU A 32 4.91 -12.74 -2.85
CA LEU A 32 3.71 -11.92 -3.01
C LEU A 32 3.61 -11.42 -4.45
N THR A 33 2.39 -11.27 -4.94
CA THR A 33 2.12 -10.70 -6.26
C THR A 33 0.74 -10.04 -6.32
N THR A 34 0.41 -9.43 -7.44
CA THR A 34 -0.93 -8.91 -7.74
C THR A 34 -1.78 -9.93 -8.49
N VAL A 35 -3.11 -9.74 -8.52
CA VAL A 35 -4.07 -10.67 -9.16
C VAL A 35 -3.67 -11.12 -10.58
N GLN A 36 -3.02 -10.26 -11.37
CA GLN A 36 -2.65 -10.54 -12.75
C GLN A 36 -1.66 -11.71 -12.89
N HIS A 37 -0.92 -12.06 -11.85
CA HIS A 37 0.11 -13.10 -11.89
C HIS A 37 -0.21 -14.30 -10.99
N ILE A 38 -1.32 -14.26 -10.25
CA ILE A 38 -1.59 -15.22 -9.18
C ILE A 38 -1.66 -16.67 -9.67
N SER A 39 -2.16 -16.89 -10.88
CA SER A 39 -2.29 -18.21 -11.48
C SER A 39 -0.97 -18.87 -11.88
N LYS A 40 0.16 -18.15 -11.79
CA LYS A 40 1.50 -18.65 -12.14
C LYS A 40 2.40 -18.83 -10.91
N ILE A 41 1.86 -18.63 -9.71
CA ILE A 41 2.67 -18.69 -8.49
C ILE A 41 3.08 -20.10 -8.15
N GLU A 42 2.25 -21.11 -8.41
CA GLU A 42 2.62 -22.52 -8.16
C GLU A 42 3.90 -22.90 -8.92
N GLU A 43 3.98 -22.54 -10.21
CA GLU A 43 5.17 -22.71 -11.05
C GLU A 43 6.41 -22.00 -10.48
N VAL A 44 6.23 -20.80 -9.91
CA VAL A 44 7.32 -20.06 -9.26
C VAL A 44 7.80 -20.75 -8.00
N ILE A 45 6.89 -21.26 -7.16
CA ILE A 45 7.25 -21.95 -5.92
C ILE A 45 7.98 -23.25 -6.22
N GLU A 46 7.51 -24.01 -7.22
CA GLU A 46 8.18 -25.23 -7.70
C GLU A 46 9.60 -24.91 -8.21
N PHE A 47 9.74 -23.91 -9.08
CA PHE A 47 11.03 -23.47 -9.58
C PHE A 47 12.01 -23.05 -8.47
N LEU A 48 11.52 -22.32 -7.45
CA LEU A 48 12.35 -21.93 -6.30
C LEU A 48 12.79 -23.16 -5.49
N SER A 49 11.88 -24.13 -5.28
CA SER A 49 12.17 -25.39 -4.57
C SER A 49 13.25 -26.22 -5.27
N GLU A 50 13.16 -26.36 -6.61
CA GLU A 50 14.18 -27.04 -7.43
C GLU A 50 15.57 -26.39 -7.33
N ASN A 51 15.60 -25.08 -7.08
CA ASN A 51 16.84 -24.33 -6.86
C ASN A 51 17.24 -24.22 -5.37
N ALA A 52 16.70 -25.13 -4.53
CA ALA A 52 16.96 -25.21 -3.09
C ALA A 52 16.57 -23.95 -2.28
N ILE A 53 15.61 -23.15 -2.78
CA ILE A 53 15.07 -21.98 -2.09
C ILE A 53 13.72 -22.34 -1.46
N LYS A 54 13.64 -22.23 -0.14
CA LYS A 54 12.38 -22.41 0.60
C LYS A 54 11.52 -21.16 0.45
N ALA A 55 10.35 -21.28 -0.16
CA ALA A 55 9.45 -20.15 -0.38
C ALA A 55 7.99 -20.58 -0.19
N ASP A 56 7.19 -19.72 0.44
CA ASP A 56 5.75 -19.91 0.58
C ASP A 56 5.00 -18.74 -0.07
N PHE A 57 3.89 -19.02 -0.76
CA PHE A 57 3.02 -17.95 -1.25
C PHE A 57 2.24 -17.34 -0.08
N SER A 58 2.49 -16.06 0.22
CA SER A 58 1.82 -15.34 1.30
C SER A 58 0.56 -14.60 0.84
N GLY A 59 0.26 -14.59 -0.46
CA GLY A 59 -1.00 -14.10 -0.99
C GLY A 59 -0.89 -12.93 -1.95
N GLN A 60 -2.06 -12.46 -2.38
CA GLN A 60 -2.22 -11.30 -3.25
C GLN A 60 -2.06 -9.99 -2.48
N VAL A 61 -1.15 -9.13 -2.92
CA VAL A 61 -1.04 -7.75 -2.41
C VAL A 61 -1.96 -6.80 -3.16
N LEU A 62 -2.55 -5.85 -2.43
CA LEU A 62 -3.30 -4.72 -2.93
C LEU A 62 -2.64 -3.41 -2.53
N GLY A 63 -3.08 -2.32 -3.15
CA GLY A 63 -2.60 -0.99 -2.79
C GLY A 63 -2.92 -0.58 -1.34
N CYS A 64 -3.98 -1.14 -0.76
CA CYS A 64 -4.45 -0.87 0.60
C CYS A 64 -4.19 -2.00 1.60
N THR A 65 -3.79 -3.17 1.12
CA THR A 65 -3.65 -4.37 1.97
C THR A 65 -2.43 -5.17 1.56
N VAL A 66 -1.57 -5.41 2.54
CA VAL A 66 -0.46 -6.36 2.43
C VAL A 66 -0.87 -7.61 3.22
N PRO A 67 -0.90 -8.81 2.61
CA PRO A 67 -1.11 -10.06 3.33
C PRO A 67 -0.10 -10.25 4.46
N ASP A 68 -0.44 -11.09 5.43
CA ASP A 68 0.47 -11.38 6.52
C ASP A 68 1.67 -12.20 6.03
N VAL A 69 2.85 -11.65 6.28
CA VAL A 69 4.13 -12.25 5.92
C VAL A 69 4.64 -13.01 7.13
N SER A 70 4.95 -14.30 6.96
CA SER A 70 5.43 -15.16 8.07
C SER A 70 6.62 -14.51 8.79
N SER A 71 6.62 -14.55 10.11
CA SER A 71 7.75 -14.11 10.93
C SER A 71 9.03 -14.88 10.59
N SER A 72 8.91 -16.15 10.19
CA SER A 72 10.02 -17.02 9.77
C SER A 72 10.65 -16.68 8.42
N SER A 73 9.99 -15.87 7.58
CA SER A 73 10.56 -15.45 6.29
C SER A 73 11.66 -14.42 6.50
N GLU A 74 12.83 -14.60 5.91
CA GLU A 74 13.95 -13.65 6.01
C GLU A 74 13.82 -12.50 5.01
N GLN A 75 13.23 -12.79 3.85
CA GLN A 75 13.00 -11.83 2.77
C GLN A 75 11.63 -12.01 2.14
N VAL A 76 11.20 -10.99 1.40
CA VAL A 76 10.02 -11.05 0.55
C VAL A 76 10.46 -10.99 -0.92
N LEU A 77 9.92 -11.88 -1.75
CA LEU A 77 9.98 -11.78 -3.20
C LEU A 77 8.64 -11.22 -3.71
N TYR A 78 8.65 -9.99 -4.20
CA TYR A 78 7.53 -9.38 -4.90
C TYR A 78 7.68 -9.55 -6.41
N ILE A 79 6.68 -10.17 -7.06
CA ILE A 79 6.64 -10.34 -8.51
C ILE A 79 5.60 -9.40 -9.10
N GLY A 80 6.02 -8.49 -9.96
CA GLY A 80 5.14 -7.51 -10.58
C GLY A 80 5.87 -6.24 -11.01
N SER A 81 5.13 -5.31 -11.61
CA SER A 81 5.64 -4.01 -12.02
C SER A 81 5.40 -2.92 -10.97
N GLY A 82 6.16 -1.82 -11.09
CA GLY A 82 6.00 -0.65 -10.23
C GLY A 82 6.63 -0.83 -8.84
N ARG A 83 6.64 0.27 -8.08
CA ARG A 83 7.33 0.33 -6.78
C ARG A 83 6.39 0.48 -5.58
N PHE A 84 5.11 0.78 -5.83
CA PHE A 84 4.11 1.02 -4.78
C PHE A 84 3.99 -0.17 -3.80
N HIS A 85 3.62 -1.35 -4.31
CA HIS A 85 3.44 -2.54 -3.48
C HIS A 85 4.71 -2.95 -2.73
N PRO A 86 5.90 -3.08 -3.36
CA PRO A 86 7.08 -3.53 -2.63
C PRO A 86 7.55 -2.50 -1.58
N ILE A 87 7.32 -1.21 -1.78
CA ILE A 87 7.52 -0.19 -0.74
C ILE A 87 6.54 -0.39 0.41
N GLY A 88 5.25 -0.58 0.15
CA GLY A 88 4.24 -0.83 1.18
C GLY A 88 4.52 -2.10 1.99
N ILE A 89 4.97 -3.17 1.32
CA ILE A 89 5.42 -4.42 1.96
C ILE A 89 6.60 -4.13 2.90
N TYR A 90 7.62 -3.40 2.43
CA TYR A 90 8.77 -3.05 3.26
C TYR A 90 8.34 -2.26 4.49
N LEU A 91 7.51 -1.21 4.32
CA LEU A 91 7.04 -0.36 5.40
C LEU A 91 6.22 -1.13 6.45
N ARG A 92 5.41 -2.10 6.03
CA ARG A 92 4.58 -2.90 6.96
C ARG A 92 5.37 -4.00 7.66
N THR A 93 6.28 -4.66 6.96
CA THR A 93 6.93 -5.87 7.45
C THR A 93 8.32 -5.63 8.05
N GLY A 94 8.96 -4.52 7.67
CA GLY A 94 10.37 -4.25 7.96
C GLY A 94 11.35 -5.20 7.26
N LYS A 95 10.87 -6.09 6.38
CA LYS A 95 11.69 -7.11 5.70
C LYS A 95 12.23 -6.59 4.38
N GLU A 96 13.41 -7.07 4.01
CA GLU A 96 14.00 -6.76 2.71
C GLU A 96 13.12 -7.34 1.58
N VAL A 97 12.78 -6.48 0.61
CA VAL A 97 11.90 -6.86 -0.51
C VAL A 97 12.71 -6.90 -1.81
N ILE A 98 12.87 -8.09 -2.36
CA ILE A 98 13.39 -8.31 -3.71
C ILE A 98 12.22 -8.19 -4.68
N THR A 99 12.37 -7.35 -5.70
CA THR A 99 11.36 -7.10 -6.74
C THR A 99 11.80 -7.76 -8.03
N ALA A 100 10.90 -8.49 -8.67
CA ALA A 100 11.11 -9.15 -9.96
C ALA A 100 10.01 -8.67 -10.93
N ASN A 101 10.39 -7.84 -11.91
CA ASN A 101 9.47 -7.31 -12.89
C ASN A 101 9.44 -8.20 -14.15
N PRO A 102 8.35 -8.94 -14.41
CA PRO A 102 8.29 -9.89 -15.53
C PRO A 102 8.20 -9.20 -16.91
N PHE A 103 7.93 -7.89 -16.95
CA PHE A 103 7.82 -7.14 -18.20
C PHE A 103 9.15 -6.49 -18.61
N SER A 104 9.87 -5.88 -17.65
CA SER A 104 11.18 -5.27 -17.94
C SER A 104 12.34 -6.24 -17.75
N GLY A 105 12.11 -7.40 -17.12
CA GLY A 105 13.15 -8.33 -16.73
C GLY A 105 14.11 -7.79 -15.66
N GLN A 106 13.77 -6.65 -15.04
CA GLN A 106 14.56 -6.02 -14.00
C GLN A 106 14.33 -6.71 -12.67
N VAL A 107 15.43 -6.99 -11.97
CA VAL A 107 15.43 -7.34 -10.55
C VAL A 107 16.03 -6.18 -9.78
N SER A 108 15.32 -5.73 -8.75
CA SER A 108 15.80 -4.69 -7.85
C SER A 108 15.45 -5.03 -6.41
N LYS A 109 15.90 -4.20 -5.48
CA LYS A 109 15.65 -4.36 -4.05
C LYS A 109 15.11 -3.06 -3.48
N ILE A 110 14.13 -3.16 -2.60
CA ILE A 110 13.72 -2.05 -1.74
C ILE A 110 14.59 -2.05 -0.48
N THR A 111 15.23 -0.92 -0.24
CA THR A 111 16.11 -0.65 0.90
C THR A 111 15.52 0.44 1.79
N LYS A 112 16.10 0.63 2.97
CA LYS A 112 15.74 1.76 3.85
C LYS A 112 15.78 3.11 3.14
N LYS A 113 16.79 3.35 2.30
CA LYS A 113 16.92 4.61 1.53
C LYS A 113 15.75 4.84 0.57
N ASP A 114 15.18 3.77 0.03
CA ASP A 114 14.04 3.86 -0.89
C ASP A 114 12.75 4.31 -0.18
N VAL A 115 12.63 4.06 1.12
CA VAL A 115 11.44 4.39 1.91
C VAL A 115 11.62 5.63 2.80
N GLU A 116 12.85 6.07 3.05
CA GLU A 116 13.18 7.23 3.89
C GLU A 116 12.40 8.49 3.52
N ALA A 117 12.27 8.77 2.22
CA ALA A 117 11.51 9.93 1.74
C ALA A 117 10.02 9.84 2.10
N ILE A 118 9.43 8.64 2.00
CA ILE A 118 8.02 8.38 2.30
C ILE A 118 7.80 8.44 3.81
N GLU A 119 8.67 7.83 4.62
CA GLU A 119 8.61 7.92 6.08
C GLU A 119 8.76 9.36 6.57
N LYS A 120 9.66 10.14 5.96
CA LYS A 120 9.82 11.57 6.26
C LYS A 120 8.56 12.35 5.91
N ARG A 121 7.94 12.07 4.76
CA ARG A 121 6.67 12.68 4.34
C ARG A 121 5.54 12.33 5.31
N LYS A 122 5.41 11.07 5.71
CA LYS A 122 4.44 10.61 6.72
C LYS A 122 4.64 11.32 8.07
N ARG A 123 5.88 11.41 8.55
CA ARG A 123 6.22 12.18 9.77
C ARG A 123 5.88 13.66 9.65
N GLY A 124 6.15 14.28 8.52
CA GLY A 124 5.77 15.67 8.25
C GLY A 124 4.26 15.87 8.23
N ALA A 125 3.52 14.94 7.63
CA ALA A 125 2.06 14.96 7.62
C ALA A 125 1.47 14.77 9.03
N ALA A 126 2.03 13.87 9.83
CA ALA A 126 1.66 13.67 11.24
C ALA A 126 1.91 14.92 12.08
N ALA A 127 3.08 15.55 11.94
CA ALA A 127 3.39 16.80 12.60
C ALA A 127 2.41 17.92 12.20
N LYS A 128 2.06 18.01 10.91
CA LYS A 128 1.07 18.97 10.42
C LYS A 128 -0.31 18.72 11.04
N PHE A 129 -0.80 17.48 11.05
CA PHE A 129 -2.05 17.10 11.71
C PHE A 129 -2.07 17.50 13.19
N LEU A 130 -0.99 17.18 13.92
CA LEU A 130 -0.88 17.50 15.35
C LEU A 130 -0.91 19.02 15.61
N SER A 131 -0.27 19.81 14.74
CA SER A 131 -0.26 21.27 14.85
C SER A 131 -1.57 21.95 14.43
N SER A 132 -2.46 21.23 13.75
CA SER A 132 -3.65 21.80 13.12
C SER A 132 -4.89 21.75 13.99
N LYS A 133 -5.75 22.76 13.92
CA LYS A 133 -7.01 22.82 14.68
C LYS A 133 -8.20 22.34 13.85
N ASN A 134 -8.34 22.84 12.63
CA ASN A 134 -9.43 22.48 11.73
C ASN A 134 -9.00 21.35 10.79
N ILE A 135 -9.65 20.20 10.91
CA ILE A 135 -9.30 18.98 10.18
C ILE A 135 -10.43 18.58 9.24
N GLY A 136 -10.11 18.41 7.96
CA GLY A 136 -11.04 17.90 6.96
C GLY A 136 -10.91 16.40 6.80
N ILE A 137 -11.99 15.66 6.98
CA ILE A 137 -12.03 14.20 6.85
C ILE A 137 -12.64 13.84 5.49
N LEU A 138 -11.81 13.24 4.63
CA LEU A 138 -12.16 12.87 3.27
C LEU A 138 -12.74 11.47 3.23
N VAL A 139 -14.01 11.37 2.83
CA VAL A 139 -14.76 10.11 2.76
C VAL A 139 -15.24 9.83 1.34
N SER A 140 -14.87 8.67 0.81
CA SER A 140 -15.29 8.26 -0.53
C SER A 140 -16.64 7.54 -0.50
N THR A 141 -17.48 7.81 -1.49
CA THR A 141 -18.74 7.08 -1.75
C THR A 141 -18.53 5.80 -2.58
N LYS A 142 -17.31 5.54 -3.08
CA LYS A 142 -17.02 4.35 -3.89
C LYS A 142 -17.08 3.06 -3.05
N PRO A 143 -17.73 1.99 -3.55
CA PRO A 143 -17.72 0.69 -2.88
C PRO A 143 -16.30 0.16 -2.65
N GLY A 144 -16.08 -0.50 -1.50
CA GLY A 144 -14.77 -1.07 -1.12
C GLY A 144 -13.81 -0.09 -0.45
N GLN A 145 -14.19 1.19 -0.31
CA GLN A 145 -13.52 2.15 0.56
C GLN A 145 -14.35 2.34 1.84
N THR A 146 -13.81 3.05 2.83
CA THR A 146 -14.38 3.21 4.17
C THR A 146 -15.85 3.64 4.19
N GLY A 147 -16.30 4.43 3.21
CA GLY A 147 -17.68 4.89 3.11
C GLY A 147 -18.09 5.86 4.21
N ILE A 148 -19.28 6.46 4.09
CA ILE A 148 -19.79 7.48 5.02
C ILE A 148 -19.81 6.97 6.46
N GLN A 149 -20.40 5.79 6.69
CA GLN A 149 -20.50 5.20 8.03
C GLN A 149 -19.13 4.88 8.66
N GLY A 150 -18.15 4.46 7.85
CA GLY A 150 -16.80 4.24 8.34
C GLY A 150 -16.12 5.56 8.70
N GLY A 151 -16.30 6.60 7.87
CA GLY A 151 -15.80 7.95 8.13
C GLY A 151 -16.37 8.54 9.43
N GLU A 152 -17.68 8.42 9.66
CA GLU A 152 -18.32 8.84 10.91
C GLU A 152 -17.76 8.12 12.14
N LYS A 153 -17.49 6.81 12.03
CA LYS A 153 -16.85 6.05 13.12
C LYS A 153 -15.43 6.55 13.39
N SER A 154 -14.65 6.82 12.35
CA SER A 154 -13.31 7.39 12.47
C SER A 154 -13.35 8.77 13.13
N ILE A 155 -14.28 9.64 12.73
CA ILE A 155 -14.48 10.97 13.35
C ILE A 155 -14.74 10.82 14.84
N LYS A 156 -15.72 9.99 15.24
CA LYS A 156 -16.05 9.77 16.65
C LYS A 156 -14.87 9.26 17.47
N GLN A 157 -13.97 8.47 16.87
CA GLN A 157 -12.75 8.01 17.54
C GLN A 157 -11.71 9.13 17.66
N MET A 158 -11.53 9.92 16.60
CA MET A 158 -10.60 11.06 16.61
C MET A 158 -11.04 12.16 17.56
N GLU A 159 -12.32 12.50 17.63
CA GLU A 159 -12.87 13.49 18.58
C GLU A 159 -12.61 13.11 20.04
N LYS A 160 -12.64 11.81 20.37
CA LYS A 160 -12.30 11.33 21.72
C LYS A 160 -10.82 11.52 22.05
N LYS A 161 -9.94 11.38 21.06
CA LYS A 161 -8.47 11.41 21.21
C LYS A 161 -7.91 12.83 21.13
N TYR A 162 -8.44 13.68 20.25
CA TYR A 162 -7.96 15.05 20.00
C TYR A 162 -9.06 16.07 20.28
N LYS A 163 -9.30 16.33 21.56
CA LYS A 163 -10.37 17.21 22.05
C LYS A 163 -10.20 18.68 21.68
N ASP A 164 -8.99 19.08 21.31
CA ASP A 164 -8.60 20.42 20.90
C ASP A 164 -8.85 20.71 19.41
N LYS A 165 -9.28 19.70 18.65
CA LYS A 165 -9.45 19.77 17.19
C LYS A 165 -10.93 19.78 16.79
N GLN A 166 -11.22 20.45 15.69
CA GLN A 166 -12.53 20.46 15.04
C GLN A 166 -12.48 19.61 13.76
N PHE A 167 -13.45 18.73 13.59
CA PHE A 167 -13.49 17.77 12.48
C PHE A 167 -14.66 18.08 11.54
N TYR A 168 -14.37 18.12 10.24
CA TYR A 168 -15.34 18.43 9.19
C TYR A 168 -15.35 17.29 8.18
N MET A 169 -16.50 16.67 7.93
CA MET A 169 -16.61 15.55 6.98
C MET A 169 -16.89 16.06 5.56
N PHE A 170 -16.13 15.56 4.59
CA PHE A 170 -16.28 15.87 3.17
C PHE A 170 -16.45 14.57 2.39
N ALA A 171 -17.64 14.37 1.85
CA ALA A 171 -17.93 13.23 1.00
C ALA A 171 -17.59 13.54 -0.47
N PHE A 172 -16.96 12.60 -1.15
CA PHE A 172 -16.65 12.71 -2.58
C PHE A 172 -16.79 11.34 -3.26
N GLU A 173 -16.96 11.33 -4.59
CA GLU A 173 -16.82 10.09 -5.34
C GLU A 173 -15.41 9.95 -5.92
N THR A 174 -14.99 10.91 -6.74
CA THR A 174 -13.62 11.02 -7.27
C THR A 174 -13.00 12.29 -6.69
N LEU A 175 -11.80 12.16 -6.10
CA LEU A 175 -11.12 13.30 -5.49
C LEU A 175 -10.30 14.04 -6.53
N ASP A 176 -10.63 15.31 -6.74
CA ASP A 176 -9.75 16.28 -7.37
C ASP A 176 -9.11 17.14 -6.27
N SER A 177 -7.79 17.33 -6.33
CA SER A 177 -7.08 18.16 -5.36
C SER A 177 -7.49 19.63 -5.39
N SER A 178 -7.94 20.14 -6.55
CA SER A 178 -8.34 21.53 -6.70
C SER A 178 -9.54 21.89 -5.83
N TYR A 179 -10.50 20.98 -5.64
CA TYR A 179 -11.66 21.21 -4.78
C TYR A 179 -11.31 21.36 -3.30
N LEU A 180 -10.12 20.90 -2.87
CA LEU A 180 -9.68 21.08 -1.49
C LEU A 180 -9.24 22.52 -1.21
N GLU A 181 -8.87 23.27 -2.25
CA GLU A 181 -8.41 24.67 -2.12
C GLU A 181 -9.56 25.62 -1.78
N ASP A 182 -10.81 25.26 -2.10
CA ASP A 182 -12.01 26.02 -1.78
C ASP A 182 -12.27 26.10 -0.26
N PHE A 183 -11.78 25.11 0.50
CA PHE A 183 -11.99 25.01 1.95
C PHE A 183 -10.79 25.56 2.73
N THR A 184 -10.51 26.86 2.55
CA THR A 184 -9.33 27.55 3.11
C THR A 184 -9.21 27.52 4.64
N PHE A 185 -10.31 27.26 5.35
CA PHE A 185 -10.31 27.10 6.81
C PHE A 185 -9.79 25.73 7.29
N ILE A 186 -9.66 24.75 6.39
CA ILE A 186 -9.12 23.43 6.69
C ILE A 186 -7.59 23.49 6.66
N GLU A 187 -6.96 23.11 7.76
CA GLU A 187 -5.52 23.20 7.90
C GLU A 187 -4.82 21.87 7.57
N CYS A 188 -5.51 20.74 7.75
CA CYS A 188 -5.01 19.41 7.42
C CYS A 188 -6.16 18.48 7.00
N TRP A 189 -5.91 17.68 5.98
CA TRP A 189 -6.81 16.68 5.44
C TRP A 189 -6.44 15.29 5.94
N VAL A 190 -7.42 14.54 6.41
CA VAL A 190 -7.29 13.11 6.72
C VAL A 190 -7.98 12.32 5.63
N ASN A 191 -7.22 11.46 4.98
CA ASN A 191 -7.72 10.52 3.99
C ASN A 191 -8.20 9.23 4.68
N THR A 192 -9.50 8.96 4.60
CA THR A 192 -10.08 7.66 4.99
C THR A 192 -10.46 6.82 3.76
N ALA A 193 -10.13 7.27 2.55
CA ALA A 193 -10.47 6.62 1.29
C ALA A 193 -9.33 5.69 0.84
N CYS A 194 -9.05 5.62 -0.46
CA CYS A 194 -7.91 4.85 -0.97
C CYS A 194 -6.58 5.41 -0.44
N PRO A 195 -5.72 4.62 0.24
CA PRO A 195 -4.48 5.12 0.83
C PRO A 195 -3.45 5.58 -0.22
N ARG A 196 -3.60 5.14 -1.48
CA ARG A 196 -2.77 5.60 -2.60
C ARG A 196 -2.95 7.08 -2.93
N ILE A 197 -4.11 7.66 -2.61
CA ILE A 197 -4.38 9.09 -2.82
C ILE A 197 -3.31 9.94 -2.15
N PHE A 198 -2.82 9.51 -0.98
CA PHE A 198 -1.74 10.21 -0.28
C PHE A 198 -0.51 10.47 -1.17
N GLU A 199 -0.18 9.57 -2.09
CA GLU A 199 0.99 9.76 -2.97
C GLU A 199 0.84 10.97 -3.89
N ASP A 200 -0.39 11.24 -4.35
CA ASP A 200 -0.72 12.28 -5.31
C ASP A 200 -0.72 13.69 -4.67
N PHE A 201 -0.82 13.79 -3.33
CA PHE A 201 -0.97 15.06 -2.61
C PHE A 201 0.31 15.57 -1.96
N ARG A 202 0.96 16.59 -2.53
CA ARG A 202 2.27 17.06 -2.07
C ARG A 202 2.32 17.52 -0.60
N LYS A 203 1.27 18.16 -0.07
CA LYS A 203 1.21 18.69 1.30
C LYS A 203 -0.21 18.65 1.87
N GLY A 204 -0.30 18.67 3.20
CA GLY A 204 -1.55 18.91 3.91
C GLY A 204 -2.47 17.70 4.06
N MET A 205 -2.08 16.51 3.57
CA MET A 205 -2.87 15.29 3.71
C MET A 205 -2.12 14.22 4.52
N ILE A 206 -2.85 13.43 5.30
CA ILE A 206 -2.37 12.23 5.99
C ILE A 206 -3.38 11.09 5.85
N ASN A 207 -2.93 9.83 5.72
CA ASN A 207 -3.84 8.68 5.81
C ASN A 207 -4.25 8.44 7.26
N LEU A 208 -5.47 7.96 7.49
CA LEU A 208 -5.98 7.66 8.83
C LEU A 208 -5.05 6.75 9.64
N GLU A 209 -4.45 5.75 8.99
CA GLU A 209 -3.52 4.79 9.61
C GLU A 209 -2.18 5.40 10.05
N ASP A 210 -1.81 6.57 9.50
CA ASP A 210 -0.54 7.26 9.78
C ASP A 210 -0.69 8.33 10.88
N ILE A 211 -1.89 8.49 11.45
CA ILE A 211 -2.14 9.42 12.56
C ILE A 211 -1.63 8.80 13.88
N PRO A 212 -0.76 9.51 14.66
CA PRO A 212 -0.18 9.00 15.91
C PRO A 212 -1.18 8.78 17.05
#